data_AF-A0A848ZPE1-F1
#
_entry.id   AF-A0A848ZPE1-F1
#
_cell.length_a   1.000
_cell.length_b   1.000
_cell.length_c   1.000
_cell.angle_alpha   90.00
_cell.angle_beta   90.00
_cell.angle_gamma   90.00
#
_symmetry.space_group_name_H-M   'P 1'
#
loop_
_entity.id
_entity.type
_entity.pdbx_description
1 polymer ?
#
loop_
_entity_poly.entity_id
_entity_poly.type
_entity_poly.pdbx_seq_one_letter_code
_entity_poly.pdbx_strand_id
1 'polypeptide(L)'
;MGQKTNLNSEQIRKQSEAAYGQWCEQWRRHATHHSKYEMKPLENMRFSGVGRPILLVANGYSLEQNIETVKEYSGKVDIMCCDKTLGHLLDNDIIVNYCMVCDANVDYEKYMEKYKDRLENTTLFINVCANPKWTDNGNWKDRYFFVNKDILKSEKEFCELSGCGNVIPASTNVSNAMVVFMTQSDERGRQNFFGYDKMVLIGFDYSWLLTGHYYAFNKSGDGKMNYMRHMLGYDANGKLGCTSQNLLFSAKWLKDYITVFNLPVIQCSQEAVTGIEKTGDLAEQLDYEFRTDDSEKAKMLIKTVAEASNTLKRTKKMLTSLFENHENNMLKTA
;
A
#
# COMPACT_ATOMS: atom_id res chain seq x y z
N MET A 1 -1.56 -21.92 -23.11
CA MET A 1 -0.56 -20.98 -23.67
C MET A 1 -0.45 -19.78 -22.74
N GLY A 2 0.55 -19.73 -21.88
CA GLY A 2 0.76 -18.58 -20.99
C GLY A 2 1.56 -17.50 -21.70
N GLN A 3 0.91 -16.43 -22.16
CA GLN A 3 1.60 -15.21 -22.53
C GLN A 3 2.26 -14.64 -21.26
N LYS A 4 3.58 -14.85 -21.13
CA LYS A 4 4.44 -14.03 -20.27
C LYS A 4 4.31 -12.60 -20.78
N THR A 5 3.44 -11.80 -20.18
CA THR A 5 3.44 -10.36 -20.41
C THR A 5 4.62 -9.81 -19.62
N ASN A 6 5.81 -9.91 -20.20
CA ASN A 6 6.87 -8.99 -19.81
C ASN A 6 6.34 -7.61 -20.18
N LEU A 7 5.84 -6.87 -19.19
CA LEU A 7 5.49 -5.47 -19.38
C LEU A 7 6.74 -4.77 -19.88
N ASN A 8 6.68 -4.19 -21.08
CA ASN A 8 7.83 -3.50 -21.65
C ASN A 8 8.11 -2.26 -20.79
N SER A 9 9.32 -2.13 -20.25
CA SER A 9 9.75 -0.97 -19.47
C SER A 9 9.47 0.36 -20.18
N GLU A 10 9.49 0.36 -21.52
CA GLU A 10 9.12 1.53 -22.34
C GLU A 10 7.64 1.90 -22.21
N GLN A 11 6.73 0.92 -22.15
CA GLN A 11 5.29 1.19 -21.95
C GLN A 11 5.03 1.75 -20.55
N ILE A 12 5.68 1.18 -19.53
CA ILE A 12 5.62 1.68 -18.15
C ILE A 12 6.13 3.13 -18.09
N ARG A 13 7.26 3.41 -18.76
CA ARG A 13 7.81 4.77 -18.84
C ARG A 13 6.86 5.75 -19.51
N LYS A 14 6.31 5.39 -20.68
CA LYS A 14 5.35 6.24 -21.41
C LYS A 14 4.08 6.54 -20.59
N GLN A 15 3.54 5.55 -19.90
CA GLN A 15 2.40 5.78 -18.99
C GLN A 15 2.77 6.72 -17.84
N SER A 16 3.95 6.54 -17.25
CA SER A 16 4.44 7.40 -16.18
C SER A 16 4.67 8.84 -16.67
N GLU A 17 5.26 9.02 -17.85
CA GLU A 17 5.49 10.33 -18.49
C GLU A 17 4.17 11.05 -18.77
N ALA A 18 3.15 10.33 -19.25
CA ALA A 18 1.83 10.89 -19.49
C ALA A 18 1.16 11.35 -18.18
N ALA A 19 1.19 10.51 -17.14
CA ALA A 19 0.64 10.87 -15.83
C ALA A 19 1.38 12.06 -15.21
N TYR A 20 2.71 12.05 -15.24
CA TYR A 20 3.52 13.15 -14.75
C TYR A 20 3.24 14.45 -15.53
N GLY A 21 3.21 14.40 -16.87
CA GLY A 21 2.90 15.56 -17.69
C GLY A 21 1.53 16.16 -17.41
N GLN A 22 0.53 15.33 -17.12
CA GLN A 22 -0.82 15.78 -16.79
C GLN A 22 -0.93 16.40 -15.40
N TRP A 23 -0.25 15.84 -14.40
CA TRP A 23 -0.52 16.14 -12.99
C TRP A 23 0.61 16.87 -12.25
N CYS A 24 1.81 17.00 -12.84
CA CYS A 24 3.00 17.48 -12.13
C CYS A 24 2.82 18.85 -11.47
N GLU A 25 2.13 19.81 -12.09
CA GLU A 25 1.92 21.13 -11.46
C GLU A 25 1.08 21.03 -10.18
N GLN A 26 0.02 20.22 -10.19
CA GLN A 26 -0.78 19.95 -9.01
C GLN A 26 0.03 19.19 -7.95
N TRP A 27 0.75 18.15 -8.36
CA TRP A 27 1.61 17.36 -7.47
C TRP A 27 2.70 18.19 -6.80
N ARG A 28 3.39 19.08 -7.53
CA ARG A 28 4.39 20.00 -6.98
C ARG A 28 3.79 20.92 -5.93
N ARG A 29 2.61 21.50 -6.21
CA ARG A 29 1.89 22.36 -5.25
C ARG A 29 1.52 21.57 -3.99
N HIS A 30 1.01 20.36 -4.13
CA HIS A 30 0.64 19.51 -3.00
C HIS A 30 1.87 19.08 -2.18
N ALA A 31 2.95 18.66 -2.84
CA ALA A 31 4.20 18.27 -2.17
C ALA A 31 4.80 19.45 -1.39
N THR A 32 4.81 20.64 -2.00
CA THR A 32 5.24 21.88 -1.33
C THR A 32 4.33 22.20 -0.15
N HIS A 33 3.01 22.07 -0.29
CA HIS A 33 2.07 22.28 0.83
C HIS A 33 2.34 21.32 1.99
N HIS A 34 2.62 20.05 1.69
CA HIS A 34 2.90 19.05 2.72
C HIS A 34 4.22 19.29 3.45
N SER A 35 5.17 20.06 2.89
CA SER A 35 6.45 20.40 3.56
C SER A 35 6.30 21.12 4.90
N LYS A 36 5.11 21.70 5.19
CA LYS A 36 4.82 22.34 6.48
C LYS A 36 4.64 21.34 7.64
N TYR A 37 4.48 20.05 7.34
CA TYR A 37 4.24 19.00 8.34
C TYR A 37 5.55 18.30 8.76
N GLU A 38 5.54 17.74 9.97
CA GLU A 38 6.63 16.86 10.41
C GLU A 38 6.65 15.57 9.57
N MET A 39 7.79 15.33 8.90
CA MET A 39 8.02 14.15 8.07
C MET A 39 8.49 12.96 8.93
N LYS A 40 7.58 12.40 9.72
CA LYS A 40 7.87 11.27 10.62
C LYS A 40 8.42 10.06 9.84
N PRO A 41 9.47 9.39 10.33
CA PRO A 41 10.05 8.24 9.64
C PRO A 41 9.10 7.04 9.68
N LEU A 42 8.89 6.37 8.53
CA LEU A 42 8.09 5.13 8.47
C LEU A 42 8.68 4.00 9.32
N GLU A 43 9.96 4.06 9.67
CA GLU A 43 10.62 3.10 10.56
C GLU A 43 9.89 2.96 11.91
N ASN A 44 9.16 3.99 12.35
CA ASN A 44 8.31 3.94 13.55
C ASN A 44 7.21 2.87 13.46
N MET A 45 6.80 2.48 12.25
CA MET A 45 5.76 1.49 12.00
C MET A 45 6.30 0.09 11.73
N ARG A 46 7.62 -0.05 11.65
CA ARG A 46 8.26 -1.32 11.29
C ARG A 46 7.94 -2.38 12.35
N PHE A 47 7.49 -3.54 11.90
CA PHE A 47 7.08 -4.67 12.75
C PHE A 47 5.93 -4.37 13.72
N SER A 48 5.17 -3.30 13.50
CA SER A 48 4.02 -2.97 14.35
C SER A 48 2.92 -4.05 14.30
N GLY A 49 2.83 -4.83 13.23
CA GLY A 49 1.80 -5.84 12.98
C GLY A 49 2.15 -7.29 13.38
N VAL A 50 3.33 -7.56 13.96
CA VAL A 50 3.74 -8.95 14.27
C VAL A 50 2.75 -9.64 15.20
N GLY A 51 2.41 -10.90 14.88
CA GLY A 51 1.48 -11.73 15.66
C GLY A 51 0.01 -11.48 15.33
N ARG A 52 -0.28 -10.65 14.32
CA ARG A 52 -1.63 -10.20 13.95
C ARG A 52 -1.85 -10.31 12.43
N PRO A 53 -3.11 -10.48 11.98
CA PRO A 53 -3.48 -10.24 10.60
C PRO A 53 -3.77 -8.75 10.38
N ILE A 54 -3.75 -8.32 9.11
CA ILE A 54 -4.33 -7.05 8.68
C ILE A 54 -5.33 -7.28 7.56
N LEU A 55 -6.48 -6.63 7.64
CA LEU A 55 -7.46 -6.55 6.56
C LEU A 55 -7.18 -5.31 5.71
N LEU A 56 -6.89 -5.51 4.42
CA LEU A 56 -6.75 -4.46 3.44
C LEU A 56 -8.06 -4.34 2.66
N VAL A 57 -8.68 -3.16 2.73
CA VAL A 57 -9.99 -2.89 2.15
C VAL A 57 -9.87 -1.88 1.02
N ALA A 58 -10.13 -2.34 -0.20
CA ALA A 58 -10.26 -1.50 -1.38
C ALA A 58 -11.74 -1.24 -1.73
N ASN A 59 -12.00 -0.44 -2.78
CA ASN A 59 -13.34 0.06 -3.08
C ASN A 59 -14.16 -0.77 -4.07
N GLY A 60 -13.77 -2.02 -4.34
CA GLY A 60 -14.54 -2.94 -5.18
C GLY A 60 -15.87 -3.36 -4.53
N TYR A 61 -16.82 -3.82 -5.35
CA TYR A 61 -18.14 -4.27 -4.91
C TYR A 61 -18.10 -5.35 -3.82
N SER A 62 -17.07 -6.19 -3.76
CA SER A 62 -16.97 -7.20 -2.71
C SER A 62 -16.84 -6.62 -1.29
N LEU A 63 -16.47 -5.35 -1.12
CA LEU A 63 -16.62 -4.67 0.17
C LEU A 63 -18.08 -4.61 0.60
N GLU A 64 -18.99 -4.21 -0.29
CA GLU A 64 -20.43 -4.13 0.00
C GLU A 64 -21.00 -5.51 0.38
N GLN A 65 -20.52 -6.57 -0.28
CA GLN A 65 -20.92 -7.94 0.02
C GLN A 65 -20.45 -8.43 1.40
N ASN A 66 -19.34 -7.88 1.91
CA ASN A 66 -18.68 -8.36 3.12
C ASN A 66 -18.78 -7.37 4.30
N ILE A 67 -19.52 -6.27 4.16
CA ILE A 67 -19.50 -5.16 5.11
C ILE A 67 -19.86 -5.58 6.54
N GLU A 68 -20.83 -6.48 6.70
CA GLU A 68 -21.25 -7.00 8.00
C GLU A 68 -20.15 -7.82 8.68
N THR A 69 -19.44 -8.67 7.93
CA THR A 69 -18.29 -9.42 8.43
C THR A 69 -17.15 -8.46 8.82
N VAL A 70 -16.88 -7.43 8.02
CA VAL A 70 -15.87 -6.42 8.39
C VAL A 70 -16.26 -5.72 9.70
N LYS A 71 -17.55 -5.38 9.88
CA LYS A 71 -18.07 -4.76 11.09
C LYS A 71 -17.90 -5.66 12.31
N GLU A 72 -18.25 -6.94 12.21
CA GLU A 72 -18.09 -7.92 13.30
C GLU A 72 -16.63 -8.03 13.80
N TYR A 73 -15.66 -7.92 12.89
CA TYR A 73 -14.25 -8.07 13.21
C TYR A 73 -13.52 -6.72 13.41
N SER A 74 -14.21 -5.58 13.31
CA SER A 74 -13.59 -4.24 13.32
C SER A 74 -12.90 -3.82 14.62
N GLY A 75 -13.05 -4.57 15.72
CA GLY A 75 -12.26 -4.41 16.94
C GLY A 75 -11.24 -5.53 17.21
N LYS A 76 -11.20 -6.54 16.33
CA LYS A 76 -10.42 -7.77 16.50
C LYS A 76 -9.21 -7.85 15.57
N VAL A 77 -9.17 -7.06 14.49
CA VAL A 77 -8.07 -7.06 13.52
C VAL A 77 -7.69 -5.63 13.17
N ASP A 78 -6.45 -5.42 12.73
CA ASP A 78 -6.10 -4.12 12.15
C ASP A 78 -6.75 -4.00 10.76
N ILE A 79 -7.34 -2.85 10.47
CA ILE A 79 -7.96 -2.54 9.18
C ILE A 79 -7.22 -1.37 8.53
N MET A 80 -6.84 -1.56 7.27
CA MET A 80 -6.33 -0.50 6.40
C MET A 80 -7.23 -0.34 5.19
N CYS A 81 -7.61 0.90 4.88
CA CYS A 81 -8.38 1.23 3.69
C CYS A 81 -7.68 2.28 2.82
N CYS A 82 -8.16 2.49 1.60
CA CYS A 82 -7.64 3.52 0.70
C CYS A 82 -8.68 4.57 0.26
N ASP A 83 -8.24 5.82 0.15
CA ASP A 83 -9.02 6.96 -0.38
C ASP A 83 -10.48 6.95 0.14
N LYS A 84 -11.45 6.97 -0.78
CA LYS A 84 -12.90 6.98 -0.50
C LYS A 84 -13.44 5.75 0.22
N THR A 85 -12.71 4.65 0.30
CA THR A 85 -13.15 3.46 1.05
C THR A 85 -13.36 3.77 2.52
N LEU A 86 -12.62 4.74 3.06
CA LEU A 86 -12.77 5.20 4.44
C LEU A 86 -14.22 5.58 4.77
N GLY A 87 -14.86 6.38 3.91
CA GLY A 87 -16.23 6.84 4.16
C GLY A 87 -17.21 5.69 4.29
N HIS A 88 -17.14 4.71 3.38
CA HIS A 88 -18.01 3.53 3.43
C HIS A 88 -17.84 2.71 4.72
N LEU A 89 -16.61 2.60 5.23
CA LEU A 89 -16.35 1.93 6.50
C LEU A 89 -16.93 2.71 7.68
N LEU A 90 -16.73 4.03 7.71
CA LEU A 90 -17.24 4.90 8.78
C LEU A 90 -18.77 5.04 8.77
N ASP A 91 -19.42 4.94 7.61
CA ASP A 91 -20.89 4.88 7.50
C ASP A 91 -21.46 3.62 8.17
N ASN A 92 -20.65 2.59 8.36
CA ASN A 92 -21.05 1.31 8.97
C ASN A 92 -20.47 1.11 10.37
N ASP A 93 -19.94 2.17 10.99
CA ASP A 93 -19.32 2.17 12.32
C ASP A 93 -18.14 1.21 12.45
N ILE A 94 -17.41 0.98 11.35
CA ILE A 94 -16.19 0.18 11.34
C ILE A 94 -15.02 1.04 11.81
N ILE A 95 -14.31 0.56 12.83
CA ILE A 95 -13.06 1.17 13.31
C ILE A 95 -11.95 0.89 12.28
N VAL A 96 -11.30 1.95 11.80
CA VAL A 96 -10.21 1.86 10.82
C VAL A 96 -8.91 2.25 11.51
N ASN A 97 -7.90 1.38 11.45
CA ASN A 97 -6.60 1.67 12.05
C ASN A 97 -5.77 2.57 11.14
N TYR A 98 -5.85 2.34 9.83
CA TYR A 98 -5.02 3.02 8.84
C TYR A 98 -5.85 3.46 7.62
N CYS A 99 -5.63 4.70 7.17
CA CYS A 99 -6.15 5.17 5.89
C CYS A 99 -4.97 5.57 5.00
N MET A 100 -4.90 5.02 3.79
CA MET A 100 -3.96 5.44 2.77
C MET A 100 -4.62 6.36 1.75
N VAL A 101 -4.02 7.54 1.53
CA VAL A 101 -4.49 8.49 0.51
C VAL A 101 -3.37 8.75 -0.49
N CYS A 102 -3.64 8.51 -1.76
CA CYS A 102 -2.65 8.67 -2.82
C CYS A 102 -3.11 9.61 -3.95
N ASP A 103 -4.43 9.73 -4.16
CA ASP A 103 -4.96 10.47 -5.29
C ASP A 103 -4.92 11.99 -5.02
N ALA A 104 -4.44 12.77 -6.00
CA ALA A 104 -4.46 14.23 -5.93
C ALA A 104 -5.87 14.81 -6.10
N ASN A 105 -6.80 14.03 -6.67
CA ASN A 105 -8.14 14.45 -7.06
C ASN A 105 -9.25 13.74 -6.29
N VAL A 106 -8.93 12.93 -5.27
CA VAL A 106 -9.97 12.37 -4.42
C VAL A 106 -10.68 13.51 -3.68
N ASP A 107 -11.98 13.61 -3.92
CA ASP A 107 -12.86 14.66 -3.40
C ASP A 107 -12.99 14.55 -1.87
N TYR A 108 -12.48 15.55 -1.16
CA TYR A 108 -12.49 15.57 0.30
C TYR A 108 -13.90 15.80 0.83
N GLU A 109 -14.62 16.78 0.28
CA GLU A 109 -15.97 17.18 0.66
C GLU A 109 -16.94 15.99 0.54
N LYS A 110 -16.85 15.25 -0.57
CA LYS A 110 -17.70 14.09 -0.83
C LYS A 110 -17.41 12.90 0.09
N TYR A 111 -16.13 12.59 0.31
CA TYR A 111 -15.74 11.29 0.87
C TYR A 111 -15.25 11.32 2.32
N MET A 112 -14.87 12.49 2.83
CA MET A 112 -14.18 12.61 4.13
C MET A 112 -14.84 13.64 5.05
N GLU A 113 -15.28 14.80 4.53
CA GLU A 113 -15.68 15.96 5.36
C GLU A 113 -16.68 15.64 6.47
N LYS A 114 -17.71 14.83 6.19
CA LYS A 114 -18.71 14.42 7.19
C LYS A 114 -18.17 13.57 8.34
N TYR A 115 -16.95 13.05 8.23
CA TYR A 115 -16.30 12.21 9.25
C TYR A 115 -15.03 12.80 9.82
N LYS A 116 -14.71 14.05 9.49
CA LYS A 116 -13.45 14.69 9.88
C LYS A 116 -13.16 14.68 11.39
N ASP A 117 -14.21 14.52 12.20
CA ASP A 117 -14.18 14.47 13.67
C ASP A 117 -14.25 13.03 14.25
N ARG A 118 -14.14 11.98 13.41
CA ARG A 118 -14.22 10.55 13.80
C ARG A 118 -12.92 9.76 13.52
N LEU A 119 -11.78 10.44 13.38
CA LEU A 119 -10.51 9.88 12.90
C LEU A 119 -9.42 9.84 13.97
N GLU A 120 -9.76 10.11 15.24
CA GLU A 120 -8.82 10.14 16.37
C GLU A 120 -8.17 8.79 16.67
N ASN A 121 -8.72 7.70 16.11
CA ASN A 121 -8.16 6.35 16.21
C ASN A 121 -7.50 5.87 14.91
N THR A 122 -7.57 6.67 13.84
CA THR A 122 -7.08 6.32 12.51
C THR A 122 -5.77 7.04 12.21
N THR A 123 -4.74 6.30 11.81
CA THR A 123 -3.49 6.87 11.30
C THR A 123 -3.59 7.11 9.80
N LEU A 124 -3.23 8.32 9.36
CA LEU A 124 -3.17 8.67 7.95
C LEU A 124 -1.79 8.34 7.38
N PHE A 125 -1.76 7.54 6.33
CA PHE A 125 -0.62 7.40 5.41
C PHE A 125 -0.95 8.16 4.13
N ILE A 126 -0.20 9.20 3.81
CA ILE A 126 -0.52 10.04 2.66
C ILE A 126 0.69 10.24 1.75
N ASN A 127 0.46 10.06 0.44
CA ASN A 127 1.44 10.44 -0.54
C ASN A 127 1.57 11.97 -0.56
N VAL A 128 2.80 12.51 -0.63
CA VAL A 128 3.00 13.97 -0.62
C VAL A 128 2.33 14.69 -1.79
N CYS A 129 2.00 13.98 -2.88
CA CYS A 129 1.30 14.53 -4.04
C CYS A 129 -0.24 14.45 -3.93
N ALA A 130 -0.78 13.80 -2.90
CA ALA A 130 -2.22 13.62 -2.71
C ALA A 130 -2.93 14.91 -2.29
N ASN A 131 -4.27 14.91 -2.30
CA ASN A 131 -5.09 16.08 -1.96
C ASN A 131 -4.82 16.56 -0.50
N PRO A 132 -4.27 17.77 -0.29
CA PRO A 132 -3.88 18.25 1.03
C PRO A 132 -5.05 18.47 2.00
N LYS A 133 -6.28 18.59 1.50
CA LYS A 133 -7.47 18.73 2.37
C LYS A 133 -7.67 17.53 3.29
N TRP A 134 -7.24 16.34 2.86
CA TRP A 134 -7.29 15.14 3.70
C TRP A 134 -6.36 15.28 4.90
N THR A 135 -5.17 15.85 4.71
CA THR A 135 -4.22 16.12 5.79
C THR A 135 -4.68 17.26 6.69
N ASP A 136 -5.16 18.37 6.10
CA ASP A 136 -5.42 19.61 6.83
C ASP A 136 -6.62 19.51 7.78
N ASN A 137 -7.67 18.78 7.41
CA ASN A 137 -8.97 18.91 8.05
C ASN A 137 -9.38 17.74 8.97
N GLY A 138 -8.70 16.60 8.93
CA GLY A 138 -9.03 15.45 9.77
C GLY A 138 -8.38 15.47 11.15
N ASN A 139 -9.14 15.07 12.18
CA ASN A 139 -8.65 14.85 13.55
C ASN A 139 -7.84 13.54 13.70
N TRP A 140 -7.02 13.21 12.71
CA TRP A 140 -6.22 11.97 12.63
C TRP A 140 -5.40 11.71 13.89
N LYS A 141 -5.32 10.44 14.30
CA LYS A 141 -4.43 9.97 15.37
C LYS A 141 -2.98 10.36 15.14
N ASP A 142 -2.50 10.09 13.93
CA ASP A 142 -1.17 10.43 13.47
C ASP A 142 -1.13 10.53 11.93
N ARG A 143 -0.06 11.09 11.39
CA ARG A 143 0.12 11.35 9.96
C ARG A 143 1.54 10.98 9.55
N TYR A 144 1.65 10.17 8.50
CA TYR A 144 2.91 9.76 7.90
C TYR A 144 2.86 10.06 6.40
N PHE A 145 3.91 10.69 5.92
CA PHE A 145 4.05 11.07 4.52
C PHE A 145 4.97 10.10 3.81
N PHE A 146 4.73 9.86 2.52
CA PHE A 146 5.63 9.09 1.68
C PHE A 146 5.64 9.57 0.23
N VAL A 147 6.67 9.13 -0.49
CA VAL A 147 6.84 9.35 -1.93
C VAL A 147 6.97 8.01 -2.63
N ASN A 148 6.40 7.89 -3.84
CA ASN A 148 6.52 6.68 -4.64
C ASN A 148 7.80 6.73 -5.46
N LYS A 149 8.62 5.68 -5.37
CA LYS A 149 9.77 5.43 -6.25
C LYS A 149 9.29 4.89 -7.58
N ASP A 150 9.49 5.66 -8.65
CA ASP A 150 9.02 5.31 -9.99
C ASP A 150 10.16 5.22 -11.02
N ILE A 151 9.80 4.89 -12.26
CA ILE A 151 10.76 4.76 -13.36
C ILE A 151 11.33 6.11 -13.84
N LEU A 152 10.64 7.21 -13.55
CA LEU A 152 11.08 8.57 -13.90
C LEU A 152 12.05 9.13 -12.86
N LYS A 153 12.17 8.47 -11.71
CA LYS A 153 12.87 8.96 -10.53
C LYS A 153 12.24 10.24 -9.98
N SER A 154 10.92 10.38 -10.14
CA SER A 154 10.19 11.56 -9.67
C SER A 154 10.24 11.69 -8.15
N GLU A 155 10.55 10.60 -7.44
CA GLU A 155 10.72 10.64 -6.00
C GLU A 155 11.76 11.65 -5.55
N LYS A 156 12.81 11.89 -6.34
CA LYS A 156 13.87 12.84 -5.98
C LYS A 156 13.33 14.26 -5.84
N GLU A 157 12.56 14.69 -6.84
CA GLU A 157 11.93 16.02 -6.86
C GLU A 157 10.92 16.15 -5.73
N PHE A 158 10.03 15.17 -5.57
CA PHE A 158 8.98 15.28 -4.56
C PHE A 158 9.51 15.11 -3.13
N CYS A 159 10.59 14.36 -2.91
CA CYS A 159 11.31 14.35 -1.63
C CYS A 159 11.94 15.72 -1.35
N GLU A 160 12.55 16.37 -2.35
CA GLU A 160 13.14 17.71 -2.20
C GLU A 160 12.07 18.77 -1.86
N LEU A 161 10.95 18.77 -2.59
CA LEU A 161 9.86 19.74 -2.38
C LEU A 161 9.16 19.58 -1.03
N SER A 162 8.98 18.34 -0.56
CA SER A 162 8.24 18.04 0.67
C SER A 162 9.14 17.90 1.90
N GLY A 163 10.45 17.67 1.73
CA GLY A 163 11.33 17.23 2.81
C GLY A 163 11.07 15.78 3.26
N CYS A 164 10.22 15.02 2.57
CA CYS A 164 9.89 13.66 2.94
C CYS A 164 11.03 12.68 2.61
N GLY A 165 11.54 11.98 3.62
CA GLY A 165 12.56 10.93 3.43
C GLY A 165 11.99 9.52 3.21
N ASN A 166 10.68 9.34 3.35
CA ASN A 166 10.04 8.04 3.23
C ASN A 166 9.72 7.73 1.77
N VAL A 167 10.38 6.71 1.23
CA VAL A 167 10.20 6.30 -0.17
C VAL A 167 9.74 4.85 -0.21
N ILE A 168 8.60 4.60 -0.86
CA ILE A 168 8.09 3.24 -1.10
C ILE A 168 8.06 2.93 -2.61
N PRO A 169 8.15 1.67 -3.03
CA PRO A 169 8.01 1.33 -4.44
C PRO A 169 6.66 1.78 -5.01
N ALA A 170 6.65 2.32 -6.23
CA ALA A 170 5.40 2.62 -6.92
C ALA A 170 4.63 1.33 -7.25
N SER A 171 3.30 1.44 -7.27
CA SER A 171 2.39 0.39 -7.73
C SER A 171 1.44 0.95 -8.79
N THR A 172 0.58 0.10 -9.35
CA THR A 172 -0.27 0.46 -10.50
C THR A 172 -1.57 1.18 -10.11
N ASN A 173 -1.99 1.09 -8.85
CA ASN A 173 -3.16 1.78 -8.31
C ASN A 173 -3.09 1.87 -6.78
N VAL A 174 -4.02 2.59 -6.15
CA VAL A 174 -3.97 2.85 -4.70
C VAL A 174 -4.20 1.57 -3.87
N SER A 175 -5.04 0.64 -4.32
CA SER A 175 -5.24 -0.63 -3.60
C SER A 175 -3.97 -1.48 -3.59
N ASN A 176 -3.25 -1.56 -4.71
CA ASN A 176 -1.95 -2.22 -4.79
C ASN A 176 -0.91 -1.51 -3.91
N ALA A 177 -0.97 -0.18 -3.81
CA ALA A 177 -0.07 0.59 -2.96
C ALA A 177 -0.20 0.19 -1.49
N MET A 178 -1.37 -0.21 -1.01
CA MET A 178 -1.52 -0.73 0.36
C MET A 178 -0.65 -1.98 0.59
N VAL A 179 -0.70 -2.95 -0.33
CA VAL A 179 0.11 -4.19 -0.23
C VAL A 179 1.61 -3.88 -0.32
N VAL A 180 2.00 -2.99 -1.25
CA VAL A 180 3.40 -2.56 -1.39
C VAL A 180 3.88 -1.80 -0.16
N PHE A 181 3.05 -0.95 0.43
CA PHE A 181 3.39 -0.17 1.60
C PHE A 181 3.55 -1.05 2.85
N MET A 182 2.67 -2.04 3.02
CA MET A 182 2.76 -3.00 4.13
C MET A 182 4.03 -3.86 4.06
N THR A 183 4.47 -4.20 2.86
CA THR A 183 5.57 -5.13 2.66
C THR A 183 6.90 -4.43 2.40
N GLN A 184 6.90 -3.34 1.64
CA GLN A 184 8.05 -2.64 1.05
C GLN A 184 9.01 -3.58 0.30
N SER A 185 8.49 -4.64 -0.31
CA SER A 185 9.31 -5.51 -1.16
C SER A 185 9.65 -4.81 -2.47
N ASP A 186 10.91 -4.89 -2.89
CA ASP A 186 11.43 -4.25 -4.09
C ASP A 186 12.54 -5.11 -4.75
N GLU A 187 13.27 -4.56 -5.71
CA GLU A 187 14.34 -5.29 -6.40
C GLU A 187 15.50 -5.75 -5.48
N ARG A 188 15.58 -5.23 -4.24
CA ARG A 188 16.56 -5.65 -3.24
C ARG A 188 16.13 -6.90 -2.49
N GLY A 189 14.85 -7.26 -2.59
CA GLY A 189 14.32 -8.51 -2.08
C GLY A 189 12.97 -8.37 -1.38
N ARG A 190 12.49 -9.52 -0.89
CA ARG A 190 11.28 -9.62 -0.09
C ARG A 190 11.46 -8.89 1.24
N GLN A 191 10.46 -8.12 1.62
CA GLN A 191 10.30 -7.56 2.94
C GLN A 191 8.87 -7.82 3.47
N ASN A 192 8.72 -7.78 4.79
CA ASN A 192 7.44 -7.69 5.47
C ASN A 192 7.56 -6.54 6.46
N PHE A 193 7.57 -5.30 5.94
CA PHE A 193 7.95 -4.12 6.69
C PHE A 193 7.13 -3.94 7.98
N PHE A 194 5.80 -4.05 7.89
CA PHE A 194 4.93 -3.97 9.07
C PHE A 194 4.93 -5.26 9.89
N GLY A 195 5.38 -6.38 9.33
CA GLY A 195 5.54 -7.64 10.07
C GLY A 195 4.25 -8.43 10.30
N TYR A 196 3.12 -8.07 9.68
CA TYR A 196 1.86 -8.82 9.80
C TYR A 196 2.03 -10.27 9.37
N ASP A 197 1.37 -11.18 10.08
CA ASP A 197 1.45 -12.61 9.82
C ASP A 197 0.78 -12.98 8.49
N LYS A 198 -0.31 -12.26 8.17
CA LYS A 198 -1.03 -12.34 6.90
C LYS A 198 -1.73 -11.03 6.56
N MET A 199 -1.88 -10.77 5.26
CA MET A 199 -2.67 -9.69 4.70
C MET A 199 -3.90 -10.29 4.01
N VAL A 200 -5.09 -9.92 4.48
CA VAL A 200 -6.38 -10.38 3.94
C VAL A 200 -6.93 -9.28 3.03
N LEU A 201 -7.34 -9.62 1.81
CA LEU A 201 -7.79 -8.64 0.82
C LEU A 201 -9.29 -8.73 0.59
N ILE A 202 -9.97 -7.57 0.60
CA ILE A 202 -11.35 -7.41 0.12
C ILE A 202 -11.53 -6.11 -0.68
N GLY A 203 -12.50 -6.06 -1.58
CA GLY A 203 -12.66 -4.95 -2.52
C GLY A 203 -11.58 -4.90 -3.61
N PHE A 204 -10.73 -5.93 -3.70
CA PHE A 204 -9.68 -6.09 -4.70
C PHE A 204 -10.23 -6.81 -5.94
N ASP A 205 -11.33 -6.33 -6.48
CA ASP A 205 -12.10 -7.05 -7.51
C ASP A 205 -11.46 -6.92 -8.89
N TYR A 206 -11.04 -5.70 -9.25
CA TYR A 206 -10.56 -5.33 -10.59
C TYR A 206 -11.55 -5.63 -11.73
N SER A 207 -12.81 -5.84 -11.38
CA SER A 207 -13.91 -6.19 -12.26
C SER A 207 -15.22 -5.71 -11.62
N TRP A 208 -16.29 -5.75 -12.40
CA TRP A 208 -17.65 -5.60 -11.89
C TRP A 208 -18.60 -6.48 -12.70
N LEU A 209 -19.63 -7.04 -12.05
CA LEU A 209 -20.65 -7.81 -12.76
C LEU A 209 -21.49 -6.90 -13.67
N LEU A 210 -22.10 -7.47 -14.72
CA LEU A 210 -22.97 -6.72 -15.65
C LEU A 210 -24.14 -6.02 -14.95
N THR A 211 -24.64 -6.62 -13.87
CA THR A 211 -25.72 -6.11 -13.02
C THR A 211 -25.21 -5.50 -11.71
N GLY A 212 -23.91 -5.63 -11.42
CA GLY A 212 -23.30 -5.23 -10.17
C GLY A 212 -22.90 -3.75 -10.15
N HIS A 213 -22.13 -3.40 -9.12
CA HIS A 213 -21.62 -2.04 -8.94
C HIS A 213 -20.17 -1.93 -9.40
N TYR A 214 -19.81 -0.79 -10.02
CA TYR A 214 -18.42 -0.52 -10.37
C TYR A 214 -17.55 -0.29 -9.12
N TYR A 215 -18.12 0.36 -8.11
CA TYR A 215 -17.54 0.53 -6.79
C TYR A 215 -18.55 0.11 -5.72
N ALA A 216 -18.07 -0.26 -4.54
CA ALA A 216 -18.94 -0.47 -3.38
C ALA A 216 -19.87 0.72 -3.18
N PHE A 217 -21.17 0.44 -3.00
CA PHE A 217 -22.23 1.42 -2.78
C PHE A 217 -22.38 2.49 -3.88
N ASN A 218 -21.77 2.30 -5.05
CA ASN A 218 -21.86 3.22 -6.17
C ASN A 218 -21.86 2.46 -7.50
N LYS A 219 -23.07 2.20 -8.01
CA LYS A 219 -23.30 1.43 -9.23
C LYS A 219 -22.53 1.97 -10.44
N SER A 220 -22.60 3.27 -10.70
CA SER A 220 -22.00 3.89 -11.89
C SER A 220 -20.52 4.22 -11.70
N GLY A 221 -20.04 4.27 -10.45
CA GLY A 221 -18.71 4.73 -10.10
C GLY A 221 -18.46 6.17 -10.53
N ASP A 222 -19.46 7.04 -10.37
CA ASP A 222 -19.47 8.42 -10.88
C ASP A 222 -19.32 8.47 -12.42
N GLY A 223 -20.01 7.55 -13.10
CA GLY A 223 -19.98 7.41 -14.55
C GLY A 223 -18.80 6.60 -15.10
N LYS A 224 -17.82 6.21 -14.27
CA LYS A 224 -16.68 5.37 -14.68
C LYS A 224 -17.09 4.09 -15.37
N MET A 225 -18.19 3.47 -14.92
CA MET A 225 -18.72 2.26 -15.54
C MET A 225 -18.97 2.41 -17.05
N ASN A 226 -19.33 3.60 -17.51
CA ASN A 226 -19.69 3.82 -18.91
C ASN A 226 -18.47 3.92 -19.83
N TYR A 227 -17.39 4.55 -19.38
CA TYR A 227 -16.19 4.77 -20.21
C TYR A 227 -15.03 3.84 -19.89
N MET A 228 -15.09 3.06 -18.81
CA MET A 228 -14.07 2.05 -18.46
C MET A 228 -14.43 0.63 -18.93
N ARG A 229 -15.62 0.43 -19.52
CA ARG A 229 -16.09 -0.89 -19.98
C ARG A 229 -15.41 -1.31 -21.28
N HIS A 230 -14.15 -1.69 -21.20
CA HIS A 230 -13.35 -2.02 -22.39
C HIS A 230 -13.32 -3.52 -22.69
N MET A 231 -13.55 -4.37 -21.69
CA MET A 231 -13.42 -5.82 -21.83
C MET A 231 -14.49 -6.57 -21.05
N LEU A 232 -14.93 -7.69 -21.61
CA LEU A 232 -15.67 -8.73 -20.89
C LEU A 232 -14.68 -9.80 -20.45
N GLY A 233 -14.87 -10.33 -19.26
CA GLY A 233 -14.03 -11.37 -18.69
C GLY A 233 -14.80 -12.22 -17.70
N TYR A 234 -14.22 -13.36 -17.33
CA TYR A 234 -14.75 -14.22 -16.29
C TYR A 234 -13.99 -13.99 -15.00
N ASP A 235 -14.71 -13.91 -13.88
CA ASP A 235 -14.12 -13.91 -12.55
C ASP A 235 -13.59 -15.30 -12.14
N ALA A 236 -13.04 -15.39 -10.93
CA ALA A 236 -12.55 -16.65 -10.37
C ALA A 236 -13.63 -17.75 -10.26
N ASN A 237 -14.91 -17.38 -10.23
CA ASN A 237 -16.05 -18.29 -10.15
C ASN A 237 -16.69 -18.56 -11.52
N GLY A 238 -16.10 -18.07 -12.62
CA GLY A 238 -16.64 -18.24 -13.96
C GLY A 238 -17.86 -17.36 -14.26
N LYS A 239 -18.16 -16.32 -13.44
CA LYS A 239 -19.21 -15.35 -13.75
C LYS A 239 -18.70 -14.31 -14.74
N LEU A 240 -19.57 -13.97 -15.71
CA LEU A 240 -19.27 -12.95 -16.70
C LEU A 240 -19.37 -11.55 -16.08
N GLY A 241 -18.28 -10.81 -16.16
CA GLY A 241 -18.18 -9.42 -15.72
C GLY A 241 -17.55 -8.52 -16.76
N CYS A 242 -17.39 -7.27 -16.38
CA CYS A 242 -16.66 -6.25 -17.09
C CYS A 242 -15.35 -5.94 -16.37
N THR A 243 -14.35 -5.56 -17.13
CA THR A 243 -13.12 -4.96 -16.62
C THR A 243 -12.59 -3.93 -17.63
N SER A 244 -11.47 -3.29 -17.30
CA SER A 244 -10.74 -2.40 -18.19
C SER A 244 -9.30 -2.88 -18.36
N GLN A 245 -8.61 -2.38 -19.38
CA GLN A 245 -7.19 -2.71 -19.58
C GLN A 245 -6.35 -2.33 -18.35
N ASN A 246 -6.63 -1.19 -17.73
CA ASN A 246 -5.92 -0.72 -16.54
C ASN A 246 -6.19 -1.60 -15.30
N LEU A 247 -7.44 -2.01 -15.09
CA LEU A 247 -7.79 -2.88 -13.96
C LEU A 247 -7.21 -4.28 -14.14
N LEU A 248 -7.30 -4.86 -15.33
CA LEU A 248 -6.69 -6.17 -15.61
C LEU A 248 -5.17 -6.13 -15.47
N PHE A 249 -4.54 -5.06 -15.95
CA PHE A 249 -3.11 -4.82 -15.75
C PHE A 249 -2.77 -4.78 -14.25
N SER A 250 -3.53 -4.04 -13.45
CA SER A 250 -3.30 -3.90 -12.01
C SER A 250 -3.53 -5.21 -11.25
N ALA A 251 -4.54 -5.99 -11.64
CA ALA A 251 -4.81 -7.33 -11.11
C ALA A 251 -3.63 -8.28 -11.36
N LYS A 252 -3.15 -8.33 -12.61
CA LYS A 252 -2.01 -9.16 -12.99
C LYS A 252 -0.73 -8.74 -12.28
N TRP A 253 -0.47 -7.44 -12.24
CA TRP A 253 0.69 -6.89 -11.54
C TRP A 253 0.69 -7.29 -10.06
N LEU A 254 -0.46 -7.19 -9.39
CA LEU A 254 -0.59 -7.57 -7.98
C LEU A 254 -0.31 -9.06 -7.77
N LYS A 255 -0.88 -9.93 -8.62
CA LYS A 255 -0.60 -11.36 -8.60
C LYS A 255 0.89 -11.65 -8.74
N ASP A 256 1.53 -11.05 -9.74
CA ASP A 256 2.96 -11.26 -10.02
C ASP A 256 3.81 -10.76 -8.84
N TYR A 257 3.49 -9.60 -8.26
CA TYR A 257 4.16 -9.06 -7.08
C TYR A 257 4.06 -10.00 -5.87
N ILE A 258 2.85 -10.49 -5.56
CA ILE A 258 2.61 -11.44 -4.47
C ILE A 258 3.39 -12.74 -4.68
N THR A 259 3.39 -13.24 -5.91
CA THR A 259 4.03 -14.51 -6.27
C THR A 259 5.55 -14.41 -6.19
N VAL A 260 6.14 -13.39 -6.81
CA VAL A 260 7.61 -13.18 -6.86
C VAL A 260 8.19 -13.03 -5.45
N PHE A 261 7.51 -12.31 -4.56
CA PHE A 261 7.97 -12.12 -3.19
C PHE A 261 7.44 -13.16 -2.20
N ASN A 262 6.63 -14.14 -2.64
CA ASN A 262 5.98 -15.15 -1.80
C ASN A 262 5.30 -14.52 -0.56
N LEU A 263 4.49 -13.49 -0.80
CA LEU A 263 3.85 -12.72 0.27
C LEU A 263 2.72 -13.51 0.96
N PRO A 264 2.49 -13.31 2.27
CA PRO A 264 1.42 -13.97 3.00
C PRO A 264 0.07 -13.29 2.75
N VAL A 265 -0.36 -13.24 1.49
CA VAL A 265 -1.60 -12.60 1.07
C VAL A 265 -2.68 -13.64 0.82
N ILE A 266 -3.90 -13.35 1.27
CA ILE A 266 -5.09 -14.17 1.02
C ILE A 266 -6.18 -13.28 0.40
N GLN A 267 -6.70 -13.69 -0.75
CA GLN A 267 -7.78 -13.01 -1.44
C GLN A 267 -9.15 -13.52 -0.96
N CYS A 268 -9.97 -12.65 -0.40
CA CYS A 268 -11.32 -12.99 0.08
C CYS A 268 -12.43 -12.40 -0.81
N SER A 269 -12.10 -11.60 -1.82
CA SER A 269 -13.03 -11.19 -2.87
C SER A 269 -13.31 -12.36 -3.83
N GLN A 270 -14.47 -13.01 -3.66
CA GLN A 270 -14.89 -14.17 -4.46
C GLN A 270 -14.97 -13.88 -5.97
N GLU A 271 -15.35 -12.65 -6.34
CA GLU A 271 -15.58 -12.23 -7.74
C GLU A 271 -14.37 -11.49 -8.34
N ALA A 272 -13.20 -11.57 -7.69
CA ALA A 272 -12.02 -10.88 -8.16
C ALA A 272 -11.38 -11.55 -9.39
N VAL A 273 -10.92 -10.73 -10.34
CA VAL A 273 -10.13 -11.20 -11.51
C VAL A 273 -8.61 -11.21 -11.26
N THR A 274 -8.18 -11.08 -10.00
CA THR A 274 -6.75 -11.06 -9.62
C THR A 274 -6.00 -12.34 -9.97
N GLY A 275 -6.66 -13.50 -9.88
CA GLY A 275 -6.03 -14.80 -10.09
C GLY A 275 -4.95 -15.16 -9.05
N ILE A 276 -5.01 -14.56 -7.86
CA ILE A 276 -4.18 -14.94 -6.70
C ILE A 276 -4.55 -16.36 -6.27
N GLU A 277 -3.56 -17.22 -6.07
CA GLU A 277 -3.79 -18.66 -5.79
C GLU A 277 -4.37 -18.91 -4.40
N LYS A 278 -3.95 -18.13 -3.40
CA LYS A 278 -4.44 -18.24 -2.02
C LYS A 278 -5.74 -17.45 -1.89
N THR A 279 -6.86 -18.15 -1.86
CA THR A 279 -8.18 -17.61 -1.57
C THR A 279 -8.76 -18.21 -0.28
N GLY A 280 -9.76 -17.58 0.32
CA GLY A 280 -10.42 -18.10 1.52
C GLY A 280 -11.68 -17.33 1.90
N ASP A 281 -12.45 -17.87 2.83
CA ASP A 281 -13.58 -17.17 3.45
C ASP A 281 -13.09 -16.03 4.36
N LEU A 282 -13.77 -14.88 4.32
CA LEU A 282 -13.32 -13.72 5.07
C LEU A 282 -13.38 -13.95 6.58
N ALA A 283 -14.49 -14.48 7.10
CA ALA A 283 -14.66 -14.67 8.53
C ALA A 283 -13.62 -15.65 9.08
N GLU A 284 -13.42 -16.78 8.39
CA GLU A 284 -12.37 -17.75 8.75
C GLU A 284 -10.96 -17.13 8.73
N GLN A 285 -10.68 -16.23 7.77
CA GLN A 285 -9.39 -15.57 7.72
C GLN A 285 -9.22 -14.47 8.77
N LEU A 286 -10.29 -13.85 9.26
CA LEU A 286 -10.22 -12.85 10.31
C LEU A 286 -10.30 -13.44 11.72
N ASP A 287 -10.83 -14.65 11.87
CA ASP A 287 -10.81 -15.42 13.12
C ASP A 287 -9.40 -15.98 13.39
N TYR A 288 -8.51 -15.06 13.76
CA TYR A 288 -7.10 -15.32 14.00
C TYR A 288 -6.75 -15.08 15.46
N GLU A 289 -6.25 -16.11 16.13
CA GLU A 289 -5.78 -15.98 17.50
C GLU A 289 -4.47 -15.17 17.55
N PHE A 290 -4.52 -14.03 18.24
CA PHE A 290 -3.38 -13.11 18.33
C PHE A 290 -2.24 -13.74 19.14
N ARG A 291 -1.04 -13.73 18.55
CA ARG A 291 0.17 -14.27 19.19
C ARG A 291 0.99 -13.13 19.78
N THR A 292 0.48 -12.54 20.85
CA THR A 292 1.11 -11.37 21.50
C THR A 292 2.56 -11.64 21.94
N ASP A 293 2.85 -12.84 22.45
CA ASP A 293 4.20 -13.26 22.84
C ASP A 293 5.20 -13.28 21.67
N ASP A 294 4.73 -13.56 20.46
CA ASP A 294 5.57 -13.57 19.26
C ASP A 294 5.98 -12.16 18.87
N SER A 295 5.11 -11.17 19.10
CA SER A 295 5.40 -9.75 18.82
C SER A 295 6.57 -9.24 19.66
N GLU A 296 6.55 -9.49 20.97
CA GLU A 296 7.62 -9.03 21.88
C GLU A 296 8.93 -9.77 21.62
N LYS A 297 8.87 -11.09 21.37
CA LYS A 297 10.04 -11.87 20.96
C LYS A 297 10.62 -11.37 19.64
N ALA A 298 9.79 -11.07 18.64
CA ALA A 298 10.26 -10.56 17.36
C ALA A 298 10.95 -9.21 17.53
N LYS A 299 10.34 -8.25 18.25
CA LYS A 299 10.95 -6.94 18.53
C LYS A 299 12.32 -7.09 19.22
N MET A 300 12.41 -7.98 20.21
CA MET A 300 13.67 -8.30 20.88
C MET A 300 14.72 -8.86 19.90
N LEU A 301 14.35 -9.84 19.07
CA LEU A 301 15.25 -10.45 18.09
C LEU A 301 15.72 -9.42 17.04
N ILE A 302 14.82 -8.57 16.55
CA ILE A 302 15.12 -7.50 15.60
C ILE A 302 16.13 -6.52 16.20
N LYS A 303 15.93 -6.12 17.46
CA LYS A 303 16.87 -5.27 18.18
C LYS A 303 18.26 -5.93 18.28
N THR A 304 18.30 -7.20 18.68
CA THR A 304 19.54 -7.99 18.76
C THR A 304 20.25 -8.07 17.40
N VAL A 305 19.53 -8.34 16.31
CA VAL A 305 20.09 -8.40 14.95
C VAL A 305 20.63 -7.05 14.51
N ALA A 306 19.93 -5.96 14.83
CA ALA A 306 20.39 -4.60 14.52
C ALA A 306 21.66 -4.23 15.29
N GLU A 307 21.75 -4.55 16.57
CA GLU A 307 22.94 -4.35 17.41
C GLU A 307 24.14 -5.17 16.89
N ALA A 308 23.91 -6.43 16.53
CA ALA A 308 24.93 -7.30 15.94
C ALA A 308 25.43 -6.76 14.59
N SER A 309 24.52 -6.28 13.72
CA SER A 309 24.86 -5.69 12.42
C SER A 309 25.68 -4.41 12.56
N ASN A 310 25.33 -3.54 13.51
CA ASN A 310 26.09 -2.33 13.81
C ASN A 310 27.49 -2.65 14.34
N THR A 311 27.60 -3.65 15.21
CA THR A 311 28.88 -4.14 15.71
C THR A 311 29.75 -4.65 14.57
N LEU A 312 29.20 -5.51 13.70
CA LEU A 312 29.91 -6.03 12.52
C LEU A 312 30.38 -4.91 11.58
N LYS A 313 29.55 -3.89 11.34
CA LYS A 313 29.90 -2.73 10.50
C LYS A 313 31.07 -1.94 11.10
N ARG A 314 31.08 -1.72 12.41
CA ARG A 314 32.20 -1.04 13.11
C ARG A 314 33.49 -1.86 13.02
N THR A 315 33.43 -3.16 13.28
CA THR A 315 34.58 -4.06 13.18
C THR A 315 35.18 -4.06 11.76
N LYS A 316 34.33 -4.11 10.72
CA LYS A 316 34.79 -4.02 9.32
C LYS A 316 35.51 -2.70 9.05
N LYS A 317 34.98 -1.56 9.51
CA LYS A 317 35.62 -0.26 9.34
C LYS A 317 36.99 -0.19 10.03
N MET A 318 37.10 -0.74 11.24
CA MET A 318 38.38 -0.81 11.97
C MET A 318 39.40 -1.67 11.21
N LEU A 319 38.98 -2.83 10.70
CA LEU A 319 39.84 -3.72 9.93
C LEU A 319 40.36 -3.03 8.65
N THR A 320 39.49 -2.35 7.90
CA THR A 320 39.90 -1.56 6.73
C THR A 320 40.95 -0.50 7.09
N SER A 321 40.74 0.26 8.17
CA SER A 321 41.71 1.28 8.60
C SER A 321 43.06 0.69 9.04
N LEU A 322 43.07 -0.51 9.61
CA LEU A 322 44.31 -1.21 9.97
C LEU A 322 45.10 -1.62 8.72
N PHE A 323 44.42 -2.12 7.69
CA PHE A 323 45.07 -2.47 6.42
C PHE A 323 45.63 -1.24 5.70
N GLU A 324 44.86 -0.15 5.63
CA GLU A 324 45.32 1.12 5.04
C GLU A 324 46.54 1.67 5.78
N ASN A 325 46.55 1.61 7.12
CA ASN A 325 47.70 2.03 7.92
C ASN A 325 48.93 1.13 7.68
N HIS A 326 48.72 -0.18 7.56
CA HIS A 326 49.81 -1.11 7.30
C HIS A 326 50.44 -0.88 5.91
N GLU A 327 49.62 -0.73 4.87
CA GLU A 327 50.06 -0.44 3.51
C GLU A 327 50.85 0.89 3.43
N ASN A 328 50.33 1.95 4.06
CA ASN A 328 51.01 3.23 4.15
C ASN A 328 52.36 3.15 4.87
N ASN A 329 52.50 2.28 5.87
CA ASN A 329 53.77 2.07 6.56
C ASN A 329 54.77 1.31 5.68
N MET A 330 54.33 0.29 4.96
CA MET A 330 55.18 -0.46 4.02
C MET A 330 55.74 0.45 2.92
N LEU A 331 54.92 1.37 2.40
CA LEU A 331 55.33 2.34 1.38
C LEU A 331 56.31 3.42 1.89
N LYS A 332 56.38 3.68 3.20
CA LYS A 332 57.35 4.62 3.78
C LYS A 332 58.72 3.98 4.04
N THR A 333 58.78 2.66 4.12
CA THR A 333 60.00 1.89 4.38
C THR A 333 60.66 1.34 3.13
N ALA A 334 59.98 1.41 1.98
CA ALA A 334 60.54 1.15 0.65
C ALA A 334 61.08 2.46 0.08
#